data_AF-N8ZLJ8-F1
#
_entry.id   AF-N8ZLJ8-F1
#
_cell.length_a   1.000
_cell.length_b   1.000
_cell.length_c   1.000
_cell.angle_alpha   90.00
_cell.angle_beta   90.00
_cell.angle_gamma   90.00
#
_symmetry.space_group_name_H-M   'P 1'
#
loop_
_entity.id
_entity.type
_entity.pdbx_description
1 polymer ?
#
loop_
_entity_poly.entity_id
_entity_poly.type
_entity_poly.pdbx_seq_one_letter_code
_entity_poly.pdbx_strand_id
1 'polypeptide(L)'
;MKLGPWLVISSCLMLMACSSSFKSEFKQGCRELGGNRSFCSCSYKNVEQHYGKKTLEQIKTSGLFPSDWAEQVQRAGMACMAELK
;
A
#
# COMPACT_ATOMS: atom_id res chain seq x y z
N MET A 1 -44.18 -27.55 15.14
CA MET A 1 -44.42 -26.19 14.60
C MET A 1 -44.08 -25.15 15.66
N LYS A 2 -43.07 -24.32 15.42
CA LYS A 2 -42.97 -22.95 15.96
C LYS A 2 -41.99 -22.19 15.07
N LEU A 3 -42.55 -21.58 14.01
CA LEU A 3 -41.87 -20.57 13.20
C LEU A 3 -41.81 -19.26 13.97
N GLY A 4 -40.68 -18.56 13.83
CA GLY A 4 -40.57 -17.12 13.99
C GLY A 4 -39.12 -16.70 14.21
N PRO A 5 -38.69 -15.47 13.89
CA PRO A 5 -39.29 -14.43 13.06
C PRO A 5 -38.35 -13.98 11.92
N TRP A 6 -38.92 -13.59 10.77
CA TRP A 6 -38.63 -12.38 9.99
C TRP A 6 -37.32 -11.56 10.12
N LEU A 7 -36.16 -12.17 10.40
CA LEU A 7 -34.90 -11.45 10.69
C LEU A 7 -33.69 -12.07 9.99
N VAL A 8 -33.82 -12.42 8.72
CA VAL A 8 -32.64 -12.71 7.88
C VAL A 8 -32.80 -12.04 6.53
N ILE A 9 -33.16 -10.75 6.51
CA ILE A 9 -32.87 -9.91 5.34
C ILE A 9 -31.38 -9.56 5.45
N SER A 10 -30.60 -10.47 4.88
CA SER A 10 -29.17 -10.38 4.62
C SER A 10 -28.80 -8.95 4.20
N SER A 11 -28.24 -8.18 5.13
CA SER A 11 -27.49 -6.98 4.79
C SER A 11 -26.18 -7.42 4.15
N CYS A 12 -26.24 -7.73 2.85
CA CYS A 12 -25.08 -7.67 1.98
C CYS A 12 -24.62 -6.21 1.92
N LEU A 13 -23.95 -5.73 2.98
CA LEU A 13 -22.97 -4.68 2.81
C LEU A 13 -21.88 -5.28 1.93
N MET A 14 -22.08 -5.11 0.61
CA MET A 14 -20.98 -5.07 -0.33
C MET A 14 -20.01 -4.01 0.20
N LEU A 15 -19.04 -4.45 0.99
CA LEU A 15 -17.82 -3.72 1.24
C LEU A 15 -17.17 -3.57 -0.14
N MET A 16 -17.59 -2.53 -0.86
CA MET A 16 -16.83 -1.94 -1.94
C MET A 16 -15.54 -1.48 -1.29
N ALA A 17 -14.59 -2.41 -1.14
CA ALA A 17 -13.24 -2.11 -0.68
C ALA A 17 -12.71 -1.12 -1.70
N CYS A 18 -12.75 0.17 -1.34
CA CYS A 18 -12.23 1.25 -2.16
C CYS A 18 -10.73 0.95 -2.31
N SER A 19 -10.35 0.33 -3.42
CA SER A 19 -9.04 -0.29 -3.51
C SER A 19 -7.98 0.83 -3.51
N SER A 20 -7.19 0.91 -2.45
CA SER A 20 -6.14 1.90 -2.31
C SER A 20 -5.05 1.66 -3.36
N SER A 21 -4.53 2.68 -4.04
CA SER A 21 -3.39 2.50 -4.96
C SER A 21 -2.16 1.98 -4.20
N PHE A 22 -1.28 1.22 -4.88
CA PHE A 22 -0.03 0.75 -4.26
C PHE A 22 0.78 1.92 -3.68
N LYS A 23 0.80 3.06 -4.39
CA LYS A 23 1.41 4.32 -3.92
C LYS A 23 0.91 4.76 -2.55
N SER A 24 -0.41 4.69 -2.34
CA SER A 24 -1.02 5.12 -1.09
C SER A 24 -0.66 4.16 0.04
N GLU A 25 -0.72 2.85 -0.21
CA GLU A 25 -0.34 1.80 0.76
C GLU A 25 1.13 1.88 1.14
N PHE A 26 2.02 2.00 0.16
CA PHE A 26 3.46 2.18 0.40
C PHE A 26 3.74 3.39 1.27
N LYS A 27 3.17 4.55 0.92
CA LYS A 27 3.38 5.79 1.66
C LYS A 27 2.77 5.72 3.06
N GLN A 28 1.66 5.01 3.22
CA GLN A 28 1.04 4.78 4.53
C GLN A 28 1.94 3.91 5.41
N GLY A 29 2.36 2.74 4.93
CA GLY A 29 3.26 1.86 5.68
C GLY A 29 4.59 2.56 6.05
N CYS A 30 5.15 3.36 5.13
CA CYS A 30 6.33 4.17 5.44
C CYS A 30 6.12 5.15 6.61
N ARG A 31 4.93 5.78 6.70
CA ARG A 31 4.62 6.68 7.82
C ARG A 31 4.37 5.93 9.12
N GLU A 32 3.75 4.76 9.04
CA GLU A 32 3.55 3.86 10.19
C GLU A 32 4.90 3.37 10.75
N LEU A 33 5.93 3.30 9.92
CA LEU A 33 7.32 3.02 10.32
C LEU A 33 8.10 4.26 10.80
N GLY A 34 7.45 5.43 10.94
CA GLY A 34 8.04 6.65 11.50
C GLY A 34 8.56 7.67 10.48
N GLY A 35 8.39 7.43 9.18
CA GLY A 35 8.72 8.42 8.15
C GLY A 35 7.73 9.58 8.12
N ASN A 36 8.20 10.80 7.83
CA ASN A 36 7.30 11.94 7.58
C ASN A 36 6.71 11.91 6.15
N ARG A 37 5.80 12.83 5.83
CA ARG A 37 5.15 12.88 4.50
C ARG A 37 6.12 13.14 3.35
N SER A 38 7.15 13.97 3.56
CA SER A 38 8.13 14.32 2.53
C SER A 38 9.03 13.13 2.23
N PHE A 39 9.63 12.56 3.28
CA PHE A 39 10.43 11.34 3.23
C PHE A 39 9.71 10.20 2.51
N CYS A 40 8.49 9.85 2.94
CA CYS A 40 7.75 8.76 2.31
C CYS A 40 7.37 9.04 0.86
N SER A 41 7.20 10.31 0.49
CA SER A 41 6.95 10.69 -0.91
C SER A 41 8.21 10.59 -1.76
N CYS A 42 9.36 11.01 -1.22
CA CYS A 42 10.67 10.87 -1.88
C CYS A 42 11.05 9.39 -2.05
N SER A 43 10.91 8.58 -1.01
CA SER A 43 11.25 7.15 -1.05
C SER A 43 10.38 6.40 -2.07
N TYR A 44 9.06 6.65 -2.08
CA TYR A 44 8.18 6.07 -3.11
C TYR A 44 8.61 6.47 -4.53
N LYS A 45 8.97 7.75 -4.75
CA LYS A 45 9.38 8.23 -6.07
C LYS A 45 10.64 7.51 -6.57
N ASN A 46 11.63 7.28 -5.71
CA ASN A 46 12.84 6.54 -6.07
C ASN A 46 12.52 5.07 -6.43
N VAL A 47 11.66 4.41 -5.65
CA VAL A 47 11.19 3.05 -5.95
C VAL A 47 10.40 3.00 -7.27
N GLU A 48 9.52 3.97 -7.54
CA GLU A 48 8.77 4.10 -8.78
C GLU A 48 9.67 4.39 -9.99
N GLN A 49 10.75 5.15 -9.82
CA GLN A 49 11.74 5.39 -10.87
C GLN A 49 12.50 4.13 -11.25
N HIS A 50 12.80 3.25 -10.29
CA HIS A 50 13.53 2.00 -10.54
C HIS A 50 12.65 0.93 -11.19
N TYR A 51 11.48 0.63 -10.62
CA TYR A 51 10.62 -0.46 -11.10
C TYR A 51 9.59 -0.04 -12.15
N GLY A 52 9.24 1.25 -12.21
CA GLY A 52 8.14 1.76 -13.00
C GLY A 52 6.76 1.50 -12.39
N LYS A 53 5.80 2.38 -12.70
CA LYS A 53 4.43 2.32 -12.17
C LYS A 53 3.73 0.98 -12.44
N LYS A 54 3.93 0.39 -13.62
CA LYS A 54 3.27 -0.87 -14.02
C LYS A 54 3.68 -2.02 -13.08
N THR A 55 4.96 -2.17 -12.82
CA THR A 55 5.49 -3.21 -11.92
C THR A 55 4.96 -3.03 -10.51
N LEU A 56 4.92 -1.79 -10.00
CA LEU A 56 4.40 -1.51 -8.65
C LEU A 56 2.91 -1.83 -8.50
N GLU A 57 2.09 -1.52 -9.51
CA GLU A 57 0.67 -1.91 -9.49
C GLU A 57 0.48 -3.44 -9.60
N GLN A 58 1.41 -4.15 -10.25
CA GLN A 58 1.39 -5.63 -10.30
C GLN A 58 1.72 -6.27 -8.94
N ILE A 59 2.52 -5.61 -8.09
CA ILE A 59 2.76 -6.09 -6.73
C ILE A 59 1.44 -6.15 -5.95
N LYS A 60 0.60 -5.13 -6.09
CA LYS A 60 -0.72 -5.10 -5.42
C LYS A 60 -1.63 -6.24 -5.87
N THR A 61 -1.59 -6.62 -7.15
CA THR A 61 -2.47 -7.69 -7.68
C THR A 61 -1.92 -9.09 -7.46
N SER A 62 -0.61 -9.28 -7.53
CA SER A 62 0.04 -10.59 -7.40
C SER A 62 0.52 -10.93 -5.99
N GLY A 63 0.77 -9.92 -5.16
CA GLY A 63 1.46 -10.08 -3.87
C GLY A 63 2.94 -10.46 -4.00
N LEU A 64 3.47 -10.54 -5.23
CA LEU A 64 4.84 -10.92 -5.51
C LEU A 64 5.72 -9.68 -5.66
N PHE A 65 6.77 -9.63 -4.86
CA PHE A 65 7.76 -8.56 -4.89
C PHE A 65 8.97 -8.98 -5.75
N PRO A 66 9.61 -8.05 -6.47
CA PRO A 66 10.89 -8.29 -7.12
C PRO A 66 11.95 -8.79 -6.13
N SER A 67 12.91 -9.60 -6.60
CA SER A 67 13.94 -10.19 -5.73
C SER A 67 14.84 -9.16 -5.04
N ASP A 68 15.02 -7.99 -5.65
CA ASP A 68 15.81 -6.86 -5.13
C ASP A 68 14.95 -5.86 -4.32
N TRP A 69 13.68 -6.18 -4.03
CA TRP A 69 12.74 -5.25 -3.39
C TRP A 69 13.27 -4.61 -2.10
N ALA A 70 13.72 -5.42 -1.16
CA ALA A 70 14.19 -4.93 0.14
C ALA A 70 15.39 -3.98 -0.01
N GLU A 71 16.35 -4.35 -0.86
CA GLU A 71 17.53 -3.54 -1.13
C GLU A 71 17.15 -2.18 -1.76
N GLN A 72 16.27 -2.18 -2.77
CA GLN A 72 15.88 -0.95 -3.44
C GLN A 72 15.04 -0.03 -2.56
N VAL A 73 14.18 -0.59 -1.70
CA VAL A 73 13.43 0.21 -0.71
C VAL A 73 14.38 0.84 0.31
N GLN A 74 15.40 0.10 0.78
CA GLN A 74 16.42 0.66 1.67
C GLN A 74 17.26 1.75 0.99
N ARG A 75 17.73 1.51 -0.25
CA ARG A 75 18.46 2.50 -1.04
C ARG A 75 17.65 3.77 -1.26
N ALA A 76 16.37 3.64 -1.61
CA ALA A 76 15.46 4.75 -1.76
C ALA A 76 15.27 5.54 -0.44
N GLY A 77 15.14 4.85 0.69
CA GLY A 77 15.08 5.48 2.01
C GLY A 77 16.33 6.29 2.32
N MET A 78 17.52 5.68 2.13
CA MET A 78 18.81 6.36 2.37
C MET A 78 18.98 7.61 1.50
N ALA A 79 18.59 7.54 0.22
CA ALA A 79 18.63 8.67 -0.70
C ALA A 79 17.74 9.85 -0.27
N CYS A 80 16.74 9.59 0.59
CA CYS A 80 15.74 10.56 1.01
C CYS A 80 15.89 11.02 2.46
N MET A 81 16.95 10.62 3.18
CA MET A 81 17.14 10.94 4.61
C MET A 81 17.07 12.45 4.91
N ALA A 82 17.50 13.30 3.97
CA ALA A 82 17.43 14.75 4.11
C ALA A 82 15.99 15.31 4.22
N GLU A 83 14.99 14.53 3.81
CA GLU A 83 13.56 14.87 3.84
C GLU A 83 12.89 14.57 5.19
N LEU A 84 13.59 13.96 6.15
CA LEU A 84 13.05 13.65 7.50
C LEU A 84 12.90 14.88 8.42
N LYS A 85 13.26 16.06 7.94
CA LYS A 85 13.25 17.32 8.69
C LYS A 85 11.84 17.79 9.05
#